data_AF-A0A7T1MBP7-F1
#
_entry.id   AF-A0A7T1MBP7-F1
#
_cell.length_a   1.000
_cell.length_b   1.000
_cell.length_c   1.000
_cell.angle_alpha   90.00
_cell.angle_beta   90.00
_cell.angle_gamma   90.00
#
_symmetry.space_group_name_H-M   'P 1'
#
loop_
_entity.id
_entity.type
_entity.pdbx_description
1 polymer ?
#
loop_
_entity_poly.entity_id
_entity_poly.type
_entity_poly.pdbx_seq_one_letter_code
_entity_poly.pdbx_strand_id
1 'polypeptide(L)' 'MNRPELRRQLQALARRHPGLHPYTLALHFQAQTGRVLTGQQVKQLLAEPGNHQKQAAKL' A
#
# COMPACT_ATOMS: atom_id res chain seq x y z
N MET A 1 11.93 -2.22 8.56
CA MET A 1 10.67 -2.66 7.92
C MET A 1 10.92 -2.90 6.44
N ASN A 2 10.53 -4.07 5.94
CA ASN A 2 10.79 -4.48 4.56
C ASN A 2 9.80 -3.84 3.58
N ARG A 3 10.28 -3.46 2.38
CA ARG A 3 9.47 -2.91 1.27
C ARG A 3 8.18 -3.72 0.98
N PRO A 4 8.18 -5.06 1.01
CA PRO A 4 6.95 -5.85 0.84
C PRO A 4 5.93 -5.74 1.99
N GLU A 5 6.37 -5.57 3.25
CA GLU A 5 5.45 -5.34 4.38
C GLU A 5 4.77 -3.98 4.28
N LEU A 6 5.55 -2.96 3.95
CA LEU A 6 5.06 -1.60 3.72
C LEU A 6 3.94 -1.61 2.68
N ARG A 7 4.12 -2.35 1.58
CA ARG A 7 3.09 -2.50 0.54
C ARG A 7 1.84 -3.22 1.05
N ARG A 8 1.99 -4.32 1.81
CA ARG A 8 0.82 -5.03 2.38
C ARG A 8 0.00 -4.12 3.29
N GLN A 9 0.67 -3.34 4.15
CA GLN A 9 0.00 -2.39 5.03
C GLN A 9 -0.70 -1.29 4.23
N LEU A 10 -0.05 -0.75 3.20
CA LEU A 10 -0.66 0.25 2.31
C LEU A 10 -1.88 -0.30 1.56
N GLN A 11 -1.81 -1.54 1.05
CA GLN A 11 -2.92 -2.20 0.39
C GLN A 11 -4.08 -2.50 1.36
N ALA A 12 -3.78 -2.90 2.59
CA ALA A 12 -4.78 -3.09 3.62
C ALA A 12 -5.48 -1.76 3.96
N LEU A 13 -4.71 -0.67 4.06
CA LEU A 13 -5.23 0.67 4.29
C LEU A 13 -6.11 1.15 3.13
N ALA A 14 -5.67 0.97 1.89
CA ALA A 14 -6.43 1.31 0.69
C ALA A 14 -7.74 0.49 0.56
N ARG A 15 -7.73 -0.79 0.98
CA ARG A 15 -8.94 -1.61 1.06
C ARG A 15 -9.92 -1.15 2.14
N ARG A 16 -9.40 -0.66 3.28
CA ARG A 16 -10.22 -0.18 4.39
C ARG A 16 -10.84 1.19 4.09
N HIS A 17 -10.23 1.95 3.19
CA HIS A 17 -10.71 3.25 2.73
C HIS A 17 -10.72 3.33 1.19
N PRO A 18 -11.67 2.63 0.53
CA PRO A 18 -11.77 2.65 -0.92
C PRO A 18 -12.07 4.08 -1.41
N GLY A 19 -11.27 4.56 -2.36
CA GLY A 19 -11.47 5.88 -2.99
C GLY A 19 -10.72 7.05 -2.35
N LEU A 20 -9.91 6.82 -1.30
CA LEU A 20 -9.05 7.88 -0.76
C LEU A 20 -7.93 8.27 -1.73
N HIS A 21 -7.65 9.58 -1.79
CA HIS A 21 -6.55 10.10 -2.58
C HIS A 21 -5.20 9.55 -2.04
N PRO A 22 -4.23 9.20 -2.91
CA PRO A 22 -2.95 8.63 -2.49
C PRO A 22 -2.17 9.52 -1.51
N TYR A 23 -2.36 10.84 -1.57
CA TYR A 23 -1.80 11.76 -0.58
C TYR A 23 -2.40 11.57 0.82
N THR A 24 -3.72 11.39 0.92
CA THR A 24 -4.41 11.14 2.21
C THR A 24 -4.03 9.78 2.78
N LEU A 25 -3.86 8.76 1.93
CA LEU A 25 -3.33 7.46 2.35
C LEU A 25 -1.90 7.58 2.90
N ALA A 26 -1.06 8.44 2.31
CA ALA A 26 0.29 8.69 2.81
C ALA A 26 0.27 9.31 4.21
N LEU A 27 -0.62 10.28 4.46
CA LEU A 27 -0.79 10.91 5.77
C LEU A 27 -1.29 9.93 6.83
N HIS A 28 -2.29 9.11 6.50
CA HIS A 28 -2.78 8.05 7.40
C HIS A 28 -1.69 7.03 7.71
N PHE A 29 -0.91 6.65 6.70
CA PHE A 29 0.21 5.73 6.88
C PHE A 29 1.31 6.33 7.77
N GLN A 30 1.62 7.61 7.58
CA GLN A 30 2.57 8.34 8.43
C GLN A 30 2.07 8.44 9.88
N ALA A 31 0.79 8.70 10.10
CA ALA A 31 0.20 8.74 11.43
C ALA A 31 0.26 7.37 12.14
N GLN A 32 0.09 6.26 11.41
CA GLN A 32 0.14 4.91 11.98
C GLN A 32 1.56 4.38 12.20
N THR A 33 2.49 4.70 11.31
CA THR A 33 3.82 4.06 11.27
C THR A 33 4.97 4.99 11.62
N GLY A 34 4.71 6.29 11.73
CA GLY A 34 5.73 7.33 11.90
C GLY A 34 6.61 7.55 10.66
N ARG A 35 6.37 6.83 9.54
CA ARG A 35 7.14 6.97 8.31
C ARG A 35 6.50 7.95 7.34
N VAL A 36 7.28 8.94 6.94
CA VAL A 36 6.90 9.89 5.90
C VAL A 36 6.98 9.18 4.54
N LEU A 37 5.84 9.07 3.86
CA LEU A 37 5.75 8.64 2.47
C LEU A 37 5.19 9.76 1.63
N THR A 38 5.64 9.87 0.37
CA THR A 38 5.03 10.80 -0.58
C THR A 38 3.85 10.17 -1.29
N GLY A 39 2.88 10.98 -1.74
CA GLY A 39 1.75 10.48 -2.53
C GLY A 39 2.18 9.76 -3.81
N GLN A 40 3.32 10.15 -4.40
CA GLN A 40 3.90 9.46 -5.55
C GLN A 40 4.45 8.08 -5.18
N GLN A 41 5.13 7.93 -4.04
CA GLN A 41 5.57 6.63 -3.52
C GLN A 41 4.38 5.72 -3.24
N VAL A 42 3.31 6.25 -2.62
CA VAL A 42 2.06 5.52 -2.40
C VAL A 42 1.46 5.05 -3.73
N LYS A 43 1.40 5.94 -4.72
CA LYS A 43 0.91 5.60 -6.05
C LYS A 43 1.75 4.50 -6.69
N GLN A 44 3.08 4.55 -6.60
CA GLN A 44 3.95 3.49 -7.14
C GLN A 44 3.80 2.16 -6.39
N LEU A 45 3.69 2.19 -5.06
CA LEU A 45 3.50 0.99 -4.24
C LEU A 45 2.13 0.32 -4.50
N LEU A 46 1.10 1.10 -4.79
CA LEU A 46 -0.23 0.59 -5.18
C LEU A 46 -0.29 0.17 -6.65
N ALA A 47 0.45 0.87 -7.53
CA ALA A 47 0.48 0.60 -8.96
C ALA A 47 1.41 -0.55 -9.35
N GLU A 48 2.44 -0.86 -8.55
CA GLU A 48 3.24 -2.07 -8.74
C GLU A 48 2.32 -3.29 -8.54
N PRO A 49 1.92 -4.00 -9.62
CA PRO A 49 1.16 -5.21 -9.47
C PRO A 49 2.05 -6.15 -8.68
N GLY A 50 1.60 -6.50 -7.48
CA GLY A 50 2.25 -7.56 -6.76
C GLY A 50 2.28 -8.77 -7.65
N ASN A 51 3.49 -9.27 -7.89
CA ASN A 51 3.79 -10.62 -8.39
C ASN A 51 3.16 -11.74 -7.51
N HIS A 52 2.07 -11.46 -6.78
CA HIS A 52 1.26 -12.32 -5.93
C HIS A 52 0.04 -12.91 -6.65
N GLN A 53 -0.16 -12.65 -7.94
CA GLN A 53 -1.17 -13.39 -8.72
C GLN A 53 -0.65 -14.74 -9.26
N LYS A 54 0.50 -15.23 -8.78
CA LYS A 54 1.08 -16.53 -9.18
C LYS A 54 1.01 -17.63 -8.12
N GLN A 55 0.17 -17.50 -7.09
CA GLN A 55 0.06 -18.52 -6.03
C GLN A 55 -1.37 -18.86 -5.56
N ALA A 56 -2.41 -18.46 -6.30
CA ALA A 56 -3.81 -18.78 -5.95
C ALA A 56 -4.59 -19.43 -7.10
N ALA A 57 -3.94 -20.28 -7.90
CA ALA A 57 -4.61 -21.13 -8.89
C ALA A 57 -3.89 -22.47 -9.02
N LYS A 58 -3.93 -23.27 -7.95
CA LYS A 58 -3.77 -24.71 -8.05
C LYS A 58 -4.58 -25.35 -6.94
N LEU A 59 -5.85 -25.64 -7.23
CA LEU A 59 -6.66 -26.72 -6.67
C LEU A 59 -7.79 -26.97 -7.67
#